data_AF-A0A151SP88-F1
#
_entry.id   AF-A0A151SP88-F1
#
_cell.length_a   1.000
_cell.length_b   1.000
_cell.length_c   1.000
_cell.angle_alpha   90.00
_cell.angle_beta   90.00
_cell.angle_gamma   90.00
#
_symmetry.space_group_name_H-M   'P 1'
#
loop_
_entity.id
_entity.type
_entity.pdbx_description
1 polymer ?
#
loop_
_entity_poly.entity_id
_entity_poly.type
_entity_poly.pdbx_seq_one_letter_code
_entity_poly.pdbx_strand_id
1 'polypeptide(L)'
;MGVYGEHIPNSKVVEKISQTMSMKFDHVVTTIIKSHDTDTMIVIELQGSIECHVSRILEKIEKVNEQALKSQVNLVETSQSV
;
A
#
# COMPACT_ATOMS: atom_id res chain seq x y z
N MET A 1 -30.72 18.21 -18.13
CA MET A 1 -30.99 18.77 -16.80
C MET A 1 -30.18 17.94 -15.81
N GLY A 2 -29.08 18.49 -15.28
CA GLY A 2 -28.09 17.73 -14.52
C GLY A 2 -28.60 17.37 -13.12
N VAL A 3 -28.55 16.08 -12.79
CA VAL A 3 -28.71 15.60 -11.41
C VAL A 3 -27.38 15.76 -10.67
N TYR A 4 -26.98 17.02 -10.44
CA TYR A 4 -25.87 17.31 -9.54
C TYR A 4 -26.41 17.30 -8.10
N GLY A 5 -26.15 16.22 -7.36
CA GLY A 5 -26.37 16.20 -5.91
C GLY A 5 -26.95 14.92 -5.30
N GLU A 6 -26.80 13.74 -5.91
CA GLU A 6 -27.04 12.52 -5.13
C GLU A 6 -25.97 12.40 -4.05
N HIS A 7 -26.40 12.31 -2.79
CA HIS A 7 -25.51 12.03 -1.65
C HIS A 7 -24.88 10.66 -1.86
N ILE A 8 -23.62 10.64 -2.29
CA ILE A 8 -22.86 9.40 -2.49
C ILE A 8 -22.39 8.94 -1.11
N PRO A 9 -22.85 7.78 -0.60
CA PRO A 9 -22.38 7.26 0.67
C PRO A 9 -20.90 6.87 0.57
N ASN A 10 -20.16 7.04 1.67
CA ASN A 10 -18.73 6.72 1.74
C ASN A 10 -18.43 5.28 1.33
N SER A 11 -19.31 4.33 1.68
CA SER A 11 -19.19 2.92 1.29
C SER A 11 -19.10 2.75 -0.24
N LYS A 12 -19.90 3.49 -1.01
CA LYS A 12 -19.89 3.48 -2.48
C LYS A 12 -18.62 4.12 -3.07
N VAL A 13 -18.05 5.09 -2.37
CA VAL A 13 -16.76 5.70 -2.74
C VAL A 13 -15.61 4.72 -2.47
N VAL A 14 -15.61 4.09 -1.29
CA VAL A 14 -14.64 3.05 -0.89
C VAL A 14 -14.67 1.86 -1.84
N GLU A 15 -15.86 1.40 -2.24
CA GLU A 15 -16.03 0.33 -3.21
C GLU A 15 -15.45 0.72 -4.58
N LYS A 16 -15.76 1.92 -5.08
CA LYS A 16 -15.21 2.42 -6.35
C LYS A 16 -13.69 2.56 -6.33
N ILE A 17 -13.12 3.05 -5.24
CA ILE A 17 -11.66 3.15 -5.08
C ILE A 17 -11.05 1.76 -5.12
N SER A 18 -11.65 0.81 -4.41
CA SER A 18 -11.20 -0.58 -4.37
C SER A 18 -11.30 -1.28 -5.73
N GLN A 19 -12.37 -1.03 -6.47
CA GLN A 19 -12.58 -1.55 -7.82
C GLN A 19 -11.62 -0.92 -8.84
N THR A 20 -11.22 0.34 -8.65
CA THR A 20 -10.31 1.06 -9.56
C THR A 20 -8.84 0.77 -9.28
N MET A 21 -8.50 0.38 -8.05
CA MET A 21 -7.16 -0.06 -7.68
C MET A 21 -6.73 -1.25 -8.56
N SER A 22 -5.62 -1.09 -9.27
CA SER A 22 -5.08 -2.11 -10.18
C SER A 22 -4.73 -3.40 -9.43
N MET A 23 -4.77 -4.56 -10.13
CA MET A 23 -4.43 -5.91 -9.62
C MET A 23 -3.12 -5.97 -8.80
N LYS A 24 -2.18 -5.02 -9.01
CA LYS A 24 -0.94 -4.90 -8.24
C LYS A 24 -1.15 -4.69 -6.74
N PHE A 25 -2.28 -4.13 -6.32
CA PHE A 25 -2.61 -3.90 -4.91
C PHE A 25 -3.79 -4.75 -4.43
N ASP A 26 -4.26 -5.68 -5.26
CA ASP A 26 -5.46 -6.49 -5.01
C ASP A 26 -5.40 -7.19 -3.64
N HIS A 27 -4.25 -7.75 -3.29
CA HIS A 27 -4.05 -8.41 -2.00
C HIS A 27 -4.11 -7.45 -0.80
N VAL A 28 -3.54 -6.25 -0.94
CA VAL A 28 -3.53 -5.24 0.12
C VAL A 28 -4.94 -4.68 0.33
N VAL A 29 -5.61 -4.31 -0.76
CA VAL A 29 -6.97 -3.79 -0.76
C VAL A 29 -7.95 -4.84 -0.23
N THR A 30 -7.86 -6.09 -0.71
CA THR A 30 -8.69 -7.20 -0.22
C THR A 30 -8.50 -7.44 1.27
N THR A 31 -7.26 -7.37 1.77
CA THR A 31 -6.99 -7.53 3.21
C THR A 31 -7.61 -6.40 4.02
N ILE A 32 -7.48 -5.15 3.55
CA ILE A 32 -8.06 -3.97 4.23
C ILE A 32 -9.59 -4.11 4.28
N ILE A 33 -10.25 -4.38 3.14
CA ILE A 33 -11.71 -4.56 3.05
C ILE A 33 -12.18 -5.74 3.90
N LYS A 34 -11.44 -6.85 3.94
CA LYS A 34 -11.84 -8.02 4.73
C LYS A 34 -11.61 -7.81 6.23
N SER A 35 -10.70 -6.92 6.61
CA SER A 35 -10.39 -6.59 8.00
C SER A 35 -11.29 -5.53 8.62
N HIS A 36 -12.04 -4.78 7.80
CA HIS A 36 -12.89 -3.67 8.24
C HIS A 36 -14.26 -3.72 7.58
N ASP A 37 -15.29 -3.35 8.34
CA ASP A 37 -16.65 -3.22 7.82
C ASP A 37 -16.72 -2.05 6.82
N THR A 38 -17.05 -2.35 5.56
CA THR A 38 -16.98 -1.40 4.45
C THR A 38 -18.12 -0.37 4.49
N ASP A 39 -19.21 -0.70 5.20
CA ASP A 39 -20.35 0.19 5.42
C ASP A 39 -20.05 1.30 6.44
N THR A 40 -19.11 1.06 7.36
CA THR A 40 -18.70 2.01 8.39
C THR A 40 -17.38 2.74 8.07
N MET A 41 -16.56 2.22 7.14
CA MET A 41 -15.25 2.80 6.83
C MET A 41 -15.34 4.15 6.11
N ILE A 42 -14.66 5.15 6.65
CA ILE A 42 -14.57 6.50 6.05
C ILE A 42 -13.40 6.53 5.04
N VAL A 43 -13.54 7.33 3.98
CA VAL A 43 -12.51 7.47 2.92
C VAL A 43 -11.12 7.81 3.49
N ILE A 44 -11.06 8.61 4.56
CA ILE A 44 -9.81 8.99 5.24
C ILE A 44 -9.13 7.77 5.88
N GLU A 45 -9.89 6.87 6.50
CA GLU A 45 -9.37 5.65 7.13
C GLU A 45 -8.86 4.67 6.09
N LEU A 46 -9.57 4.53 4.97
CA LEU A 46 -9.12 3.73 3.83
C LEU A 46 -7.78 4.28 3.29
N GLN A 47 -7.69 5.59 3.07
CA GLN A 47 -6.47 6.23 2.58
C GLN A 47 -5.29 5.99 3.56
N GLY A 48 -5.48 6.24 4.85
CA GLY A 48 -4.44 6.01 5.85
C GLY A 48 -4.01 4.54 5.94
N SER A 49 -4.93 3.60 5.77
CA SER A 49 -4.63 2.17 5.75
C SER A 49 -3.77 1.78 4.54
N ILE A 50 -4.09 2.32 3.37
CA ILE A 50 -3.32 2.13 2.13
C ILE A 50 -1.92 2.73 2.28
N GLU A 51 -1.81 3.98 2.74
CA GLU A 51 -0.53 4.68 2.92
C GLU A 51 0.38 3.95 3.91
N CYS A 52 -0.17 3.49 5.05
CA CYS A 52 0.57 2.71 6.04
C CYS A 52 1.10 1.39 5.45
N HIS A 53 0.29 0.70 4.64
CA HIS A 53 0.73 -0.54 4.00
C HIS A 53 1.81 -0.31 2.95
N VAL A 54 1.67 0.71 2.10
CA VAL A 54 2.67 1.08 1.10
C VAL A 54 3.99 1.49 1.77
N SER A 55 3.92 2.34 2.80
CA SER A 55 5.09 2.78 3.56
C SER A 55 5.86 1.60 4.17
N ARG A 56 5.14 0.64 4.79
CA ARG A 56 5.76 -0.56 5.35
C ARG A 56 6.41 -1.46 4.30
N ILE A 57 5.84 -1.54 3.10
CA ILE A 57 6.46 -2.29 1.98
C ILE A 57 7.74 -1.59 1.53
N LEU A 58 7.72 -0.27 1.36
CA LEU A 58 8.88 0.51 0.96
C LEU A 58 10.02 0.41 1.97
N GLU A 59 9.73 0.52 3.27
CA GLU A 59 10.73 0.37 4.34
C GLU A 59 11.41 -1.02 4.29
N LYS A 60 10.64 -2.07 4.04
CA LYS A 60 11.20 -3.43 3.89
C LYS A 60 12.12 -3.54 2.68
N ILE A 61 11.74 -2.95 1.54
CA ILE A 61 12.57 -2.96 0.32
C ILE A 61 13.86 -2.18 0.55
N GLU A 62 13.79 -1.02 1.21
CA GLU A 62 14.98 -0.23 1.56
C GLU A 62 15.95 -1.04 2.43
N LYS A 63 15.44 -1.65 3.51
CA LYS A 63 16.26 -2.52 4.38
C LYS A 63 16.93 -3.67 3.63
N VAL A 64 16.20 -4.31 2.71
CA VAL A 64 16.76 -5.38 1.87
C VAL A 64 17.87 -4.86 0.97
N ASN A 65 17.68 -3.69 0.35
CA ASN A 65 18.70 -3.05 -0.50
C ASN A 65 19.93 -2.64 0.29
N GLU A 66 19.77 -2.06 1.49
CA GLU A 66 20.88 -1.73 2.37
C GLU A 66 21.70 -2.97 2.75
N GLN A 67 21.04 -4.08 3.07
CA GLN A 67 21.73 -5.33 3.38
C GLN A 67 22.46 -5.90 2.16
N ALA A 68 21.83 -5.88 0.98
CA ALA A 68 22.47 -6.33 -0.26
C ALA A 68 23.69 -5.47 -0.61
N LEU A 69 23.62 -4.15 -0.42
CA LEU A 69 24.73 -3.23 -0.64
C LEU A 69 25.87 -3.51 0.33
N LYS A 70 25.59 -3.64 1.64
CA LYS A 70 26.58 -3.99 2.66
C LYS A 70 27.26 -5.32 2.35
N SER A 71 26.50 -6.33 1.91
CA SER A 71 27.06 -7.63 1.52
C SER A 71 28.02 -7.52 0.32
N GLN A 72 27.70 -6.68 -0.68
CA GLN A 72 28.59 -6.46 -1.82
C GLN A 72 29.87 -5.74 -1.42
N VAL A 73 29.79 -4.72 -0.56
CA VAL A 73 30.97 -4.00 -0.05
C VAL A 73 31.88 -4.96 0.72
N ASN A 74 31.33 -5.78 1.63
CA ASN A 74 32.11 -6.76 2.40
C ASN A 74 32.80 -7.82 1.52
N LEU A 75 32.18 -8.23 0.41
CA LEU A 75 32.80 -9.18 -0.55
C LEU A 75 33.99 -8.56 -1.29
N VAL A 76 33.95 -7.26 -1.55
CA VAL A 76 35.06 -6.54 -2.22
C VAL A 76 36.21 -6.31 -1.24
N GLU A 77 35.93 -5.93 0.01
CA GLU A 77 36.96 -5.71 1.05
C GLU A 77 37.74 -6.99 1.39
N THR A 78 37.07 -8.14 1.40
CA THR A 78 37.72 -9.44 1.62
C THR A 78 38.55 -9.91 0.42
N SER A 79 38.24 -9.43 -0.79
CA SER A 79 38.99 -9.74 -2.02
C SER A 79 40.18 -8.80 -2.26
N GLN A 80 40.26 -7.66 -1.57
CA GLN A 80 41.36 -6.69 -1.67
C GLN A 80 42.41 -6.82 -0.56
N SER A 81 42.20 -7.72 0.41
CA SER A 81 43.13 -7.98 1.53
C SER A 81 43.98 -9.24 1.35
N VAL A 82 44.18 -9.73 0.11
CA VAL A 82 45.05 -10.87 -0.22
C VAL A 82 46.21 -10.44 -1.09
#